data_AF-A0A357L7V5-F1
#
_entry.id   AF-A0A357L7V5-F1
#
_cell.length_a   1.000
_cell.length_b   1.000
_cell.length_c   1.000
_cell.angle_alpha   90.00
_cell.angle_beta   90.00
_cell.angle_gamma   90.00
#
_symmetry.space_group_name_H-M   'P 1'
#
loop_
_entity.id
_entity.type
_entity.pdbx_description
1 polymer ?
#
loop_
_entity_poly.entity_id
_entity_poly.type
_entity_poly.pdbx_seq_one_letter_code
_entity_poly.pdbx_strand_id
1 'polypeptide(L)'
;MGGDALTNLPPFIIEDAVSRALEEDLGLAGDITSAACVPADSLSKAVIAARKPGVIAGIDLALAAFRLVDRDIETRVERGDRAPVAAGDVIMRIEGPARGILAAERVALNFLGRLSGVATQTALYVEACAGTKARIVCTRKTTPGLRAFEK
;
A
#
# COMPACT_ATOMS: atom_id res chain seq x y z
N MET A 1 1.63 -14.06 26.23
CA MET A 1 0.52 -14.63 25.42
C MET A 1 -0.62 -13.63 25.47
N GLY A 2 -0.93 -12.98 24.35
CA GLY A 2 -1.97 -11.94 24.30
C GLY A 2 -1.55 -10.79 23.38
N GLY A 3 -1.87 -10.92 22.10
CA GLY A 3 -1.61 -9.88 21.11
C GLY A 3 -1.45 -10.43 19.69
N ASP A 4 -2.29 -11.38 19.29
CA ASP A 4 -2.26 -11.99 17.94
C ASP A 4 -3.61 -11.84 17.22
N ALA A 5 -4.30 -10.72 17.48
CA ALA A 5 -5.63 -10.44 16.91
C ALA A 5 -5.61 -9.33 15.84
N LEU A 6 -4.47 -8.67 15.62
CA LEU A 6 -4.29 -7.64 14.57
C LEU A 6 -3.50 -8.16 13.37
N THR A 7 -3.22 -9.46 13.33
CA THR A 7 -2.21 -10.04 12.44
C THR A 7 -2.66 -10.04 10.98
N ASN A 8 -3.98 -9.93 10.72
CA ASN A 8 -4.57 -9.60 9.43
C ASN A 8 -5.85 -8.77 9.63
N LEU A 9 -5.97 -7.64 8.94
CA LEU A 9 -7.21 -6.88 8.90
C LEU A 9 -8.26 -7.64 8.08
N PRO A 10 -9.55 -7.64 8.48
CA PRO A 10 -10.61 -8.20 7.65
C PRO A 10 -10.62 -7.58 6.25
N PRO A 11 -10.76 -8.36 5.17
CA PRO A 11 -10.71 -7.85 3.79
C PRO A 11 -11.69 -6.71 3.51
N PHE A 12 -12.89 -6.74 4.10
CA PHE A 12 -13.89 -5.70 3.90
C PHE A 12 -13.46 -4.32 4.45
N ILE A 13 -12.62 -4.28 5.49
CA ILE A 13 -12.10 -3.01 6.04
C ILE A 13 -11.09 -2.40 5.06
N ILE A 14 -10.26 -3.25 4.44
CA ILE A 14 -9.30 -2.84 3.42
C ILE A 14 -10.03 -2.35 2.17
N GLU A 15 -10.98 -3.14 1.67
CA GLU A 15 -11.74 -2.81 0.46
C GLU A 15 -12.56 -1.53 0.63
N ASP A 16 -13.18 -1.29 1.78
CA ASP A 16 -13.90 -0.04 2.06
C ASP A 16 -12.97 1.18 1.98
N ALA A 17 -11.83 1.13 2.66
CA ALA A 17 -10.88 2.24 2.64
C ALA A 17 -10.31 2.51 1.25
N VAL A 18 -10.00 1.46 0.49
CA VAL A 18 -9.48 1.57 -0.87
C VAL A 18 -10.55 2.06 -1.83
N SER A 19 -11.80 1.58 -1.72
CA SER A 19 -12.90 2.04 -2.57
C SER A 19 -13.16 3.52 -2.37
N ARG A 20 -13.17 4.01 -1.13
CA ARG A 20 -13.33 5.45 -0.84
C ARG A 20 -12.19 6.29 -1.41
N ALA A 21 -10.96 5.78 -1.36
CA ALA A 21 -9.81 6.46 -1.95
C ALA A 21 -9.87 6.47 -3.49
N LEU A 22 -10.33 5.39 -4.12
CA LEU A 22 -10.54 5.32 -5.57
C LEU A 22 -11.67 6.25 -6.02
N GLU A 23 -12.77 6.32 -5.26
CA GLU A 23 -13.88 7.25 -5.51
C GLU A 23 -13.41 8.72 -5.43
N GLU A 24 -12.56 9.05 -4.46
CA GLU A 24 -11.95 10.39 -4.33
C GLU A 24 -11.04 10.72 -5.52
N ASP A 25 -10.16 9.79 -5.92
CA ASP A 25 -9.13 10.02 -6.93
C ASP A 25 -9.69 10.03 -8.37
N LEU A 26 -10.62 9.12 -8.68
CA LEU A 26 -11.21 8.97 -10.01
C LEU A 26 -12.46 9.85 -10.20
N GLY A 27 -13.16 10.20 -9.12
CA GLY A 27 -14.38 10.99 -9.16
C GLY A 27 -15.44 10.43 -10.12
N LEU A 28 -16.25 11.33 -10.70
CA LEU A 28 -17.28 10.96 -11.68
C LEU A 28 -16.73 10.73 -13.09
N ALA A 29 -15.55 11.25 -13.40
CA ALA A 29 -15.01 11.30 -14.75
C ALA A 29 -14.02 10.16 -15.05
N GLY A 30 -13.56 9.44 -14.02
CA GLY A 30 -12.53 8.42 -14.16
C GLY A 30 -11.16 9.01 -14.51
N ASP A 31 -10.23 8.15 -14.94
CA ASP A 31 -8.93 8.58 -15.44
C ASP A 31 -9.02 9.05 -16.90
N ILE A 32 -9.43 10.31 -17.08
CA ILE A 32 -9.59 10.96 -18.39
C ILE A 32 -8.26 10.99 -19.15
N THR A 33 -7.15 11.14 -18.43
CA THR A 33 -5.82 11.24 -19.04
C THR A 33 -5.44 9.91 -19.68
N SER A 34 -5.56 8.81 -18.95
CA SER A 34 -5.30 7.47 -19.50
C SER A 34 -6.28 7.13 -20.61
N ALA A 35 -7.55 7.54 -20.50
CA ALA A 35 -8.54 7.35 -21.56
C ALA A 35 -8.16 8.08 -22.87
N ALA A 36 -7.55 9.25 -22.78
CA ALA A 36 -7.15 10.06 -23.93
C ALA A 36 -5.78 9.66 -24.51
N CYS A 37 -4.84 9.22 -23.66
CA CYS A 37 -3.44 9.05 -24.05
C CYS A 37 -3.01 7.59 -24.26
N VAL A 38 -3.76 6.61 -23.74
CA VAL A 38 -3.36 5.20 -23.76
C VAL A 38 -4.40 4.39 -24.55
N PRO A 39 -4.02 3.56 -25.54
CA PRO A 39 -4.96 2.68 -26.24
C PRO A 39 -5.69 1.73 -25.27
N ALA A 40 -6.96 1.41 -25.56
CA ALA A 40 -7.79 0.61 -24.66
C ALA A 40 -7.34 -0.85 -24.53
N ASP A 41 -6.68 -1.37 -25.55
CA ASP A 41 -6.12 -2.73 -25.65
C ASP A 41 -4.64 -2.81 -25.23
N SER A 42 -4.05 -1.70 -24.77
CA SER A 42 -2.65 -1.66 -24.38
C SER A 42 -2.42 -2.45 -23.09
N LEU A 43 -1.47 -3.39 -23.14
CA LEU A 43 -0.96 -4.11 -21.98
C LEU A 43 0.34 -3.47 -21.50
N SER A 44 0.57 -3.47 -20.19
CA SER A 44 1.78 -2.93 -19.57
C SER A 44 2.31 -3.82 -18.46
N LYS A 45 3.60 -3.65 -18.18
CA LYS A 45 4.29 -4.23 -17.03
C LYS A 45 4.88 -3.10 -16.20
N ALA A 46 4.59 -3.09 -14.91
CA ALA A 46 5.04 -2.08 -13.97
C ALA A 46 5.69 -2.71 -12.74
N VAL A 47 6.50 -1.91 -12.05
CA VAL A 47 7.12 -2.28 -10.78
C VAL A 47 6.94 -1.17 -9.77
N ILE A 48 6.53 -1.54 -8.55
CA ILE A 48 6.65 -0.67 -7.38
C ILE A 48 8.00 -0.97 -6.75
N ALA A 49 8.85 0.04 -6.66
CA ALA A 49 10.19 -0.08 -6.10
C ALA A 49 10.45 0.96 -5.01
N ALA A 50 11.19 0.57 -3.97
CA ALA A 50 11.59 1.47 -2.90
C ALA A 50 12.63 2.47 -3.41
N ARG A 51 12.43 3.77 -3.16
CA ARG A 51 13.43 4.82 -3.49
C ARG A 51 14.37 5.16 -2.32
N LYS A 52 14.04 4.70 -1.12
CA LYS A 52 14.78 4.94 0.13
C LYS A 52 14.72 3.67 0.98
N PRO A 53 15.71 3.45 1.87
CA PRO A 53 15.64 2.36 2.82
C PRO A 53 14.46 2.54 3.78
N GLY A 54 13.87 1.44 4.22
CA GLY A 54 12.72 1.46 5.13
C GLY A 54 12.15 0.08 5.41
N VAL A 55 10.96 0.06 6.01
CA VAL A 55 10.18 -1.15 6.30
C VAL A 55 8.85 -1.05 5.58
N ILE A 56 8.49 -2.10 4.84
CA ILE A 56 7.25 -2.16 4.05
C ILE A 56 6.05 -2.39 4.96
N ALA A 57 4.97 -1.66 4.70
CA ALA A 57 3.64 -1.92 5.24
C ALA A 57 2.56 -1.45 4.25
N GLY A 58 1.43 -2.15 4.21
CA GLY A 58 0.28 -1.79 3.39
C GLY A 58 0.15 -2.56 2.06
N ILE A 59 0.80 -3.72 1.94
CA ILE A 59 0.75 -4.55 0.72
C ILE A 59 -0.70 -4.92 0.36
N ASP A 60 -1.52 -5.31 1.34
CA ASP A 60 -2.90 -5.71 1.08
C ASP A 60 -3.76 -4.57 0.53
N LEU A 61 -3.49 -3.32 0.94
CA LEU A 61 -4.20 -2.16 0.40
C LEU A 61 -3.80 -1.87 -1.04
N ALA A 62 -2.52 -2.02 -1.38
CA ALA A 62 -2.07 -1.89 -2.76
C ALA A 62 -2.64 -3.00 -3.66
N LEU A 63 -2.63 -4.25 -3.19
CA LEU A 63 -3.26 -5.36 -3.91
C LEU A 63 -4.75 -5.11 -4.15
N ALA A 64 -5.46 -4.63 -3.13
CA ALA A 64 -6.87 -4.29 -3.25
C ALA A 64 -7.10 -3.15 -4.26
N ALA A 65 -6.24 -2.14 -4.33
CA ALA A 65 -6.37 -1.04 -5.27
C ALA A 65 -6.33 -1.53 -6.73
N PHE A 66 -5.33 -2.35 -7.09
CA PHE A 66 -5.25 -2.90 -8.45
C PHE A 66 -6.45 -3.80 -8.77
N ARG A 67 -6.78 -4.73 -7.85
CA ARG A 67 -7.87 -5.69 -8.04
C ARG A 67 -9.26 -5.03 -8.16
N LEU A 68 -9.51 -3.95 -7.43
CA LEU A 68 -10.79 -3.22 -7.48
C LEU A 68 -10.94 -2.38 -8.76
N VAL A 69 -9.84 -1.87 -9.30
CA VAL A 69 -9.84 -1.11 -10.55
C VAL A 69 -10.02 -2.03 -11.76
N ASP A 70 -9.29 -3.14 -11.81
CA ASP A 70 -9.35 -4.06 -12.94
C ASP A 70 -8.96 -5.49 -12.50
N ARG A 71 -9.83 -6.46 -12.80
CA ARG A 71 -9.65 -7.86 -12.40
C ARG A 71 -8.65 -8.61 -13.27
N ASP A 72 -8.32 -8.06 -14.44
CA ASP A 72 -7.34 -8.64 -15.36
C ASP A 72 -5.91 -8.19 -15.04
N ILE A 73 -5.72 -7.37 -13.99
CA ILE A 73 -4.40 -7.02 -13.47
C ILE A 73 -3.88 -8.15 -12.57
N GLU A 74 -2.74 -8.70 -12.95
CA GLU A 74 -1.97 -9.65 -12.15
C GLU A 74 -0.90 -8.92 -11.33
N THR A 75 -0.81 -9.28 -10.05
CA THR A 75 0.18 -8.71 -9.13
C THR A 75 1.01 -9.80 -8.47
N ARG A 76 2.33 -9.61 -8.38
CA ARG A 76 3.26 -10.47 -7.66
C ARG A 76 4.01 -9.68 -6.60
N VAL A 77 3.84 -10.04 -5.33
CA VAL A 77 4.57 -9.45 -4.20
C VAL A 77 5.98 -10.04 -4.12
N GLU A 78 6.99 -9.18 -4.11
CA GLU A 78 8.41 -9.54 -3.94
C GLU A 78 8.91 -9.26 -2.51
N ARG A 79 8.32 -8.25 -1.85
CA ARG A 79 8.58 -7.89 -0.46
C ARG A 79 7.26 -7.63 0.25
N GLY A 80 6.94 -8.47 1.22
CA GLY A 80 5.72 -8.37 2.02
C GLY A 80 5.83 -7.35 3.15
N ASP A 81 4.73 -7.16 3.88
CA ASP A 81 4.70 -6.32 5.08
C ASP A 81 5.74 -6.80 6.11
N ARG A 82 6.31 -5.83 6.85
CA ARG A 82 7.41 -5.97 7.81
C ARG A 82 8.78 -6.26 7.18
N ALA A 83 8.88 -6.45 5.86
CA ALA A 83 10.17 -6.64 5.21
C ALA A 83 10.99 -5.34 5.21
N PRO A 84 12.27 -5.38 5.61
CA PRO A 84 13.19 -4.28 5.36
C PRO A 84 13.52 -4.20 3.86
N VAL A 85 13.71 -2.99 3.36
CA VAL A 85 14.07 -2.73 1.96
C VAL A 85 15.18 -1.69 1.87
N ALA A 86 15.99 -1.78 0.82
CA ALA A 86 16.95 -0.77 0.39
C ALA A 86 16.42 0.01 -0.82
N ALA A 87 17.08 1.12 -1.16
CA ALA A 87 16.77 1.83 -2.39
C ALA A 87 17.04 0.94 -3.62
N GLY A 88 16.07 0.86 -4.53
CA GLY A 88 16.09 -0.01 -5.71
C GLY A 88 15.41 -1.35 -5.52
N ASP A 89 15.09 -1.78 -4.29
CA ASP A 89 14.39 -3.04 -4.07
C ASP A 89 12.98 -3.01 -4.68
N VAL A 90 12.66 -4.05 -5.45
CA VAL A 90 11.32 -4.26 -6.00
C VAL A 90 10.41 -4.80 -4.90
N ILE A 91 9.27 -4.14 -4.70
CA ILE A 91 8.26 -4.48 -3.71
C ILE A 91 7.17 -5.34 -4.35
N MET A 92 6.69 -4.93 -5.53
CA MET A 92 5.61 -5.59 -6.25
C MET A 92 5.80 -5.45 -7.76
N ARG A 93 5.49 -6.50 -8.51
CA ARG A 93 5.37 -6.49 -9.98
C ARG A 93 3.91 -6.55 -10.37
N ILE A 94 3.55 -5.82 -11.42
CA ILE A 94 2.17 -5.66 -11.88
C ILE A 94 2.16 -5.85 -13.39
N GLU A 95 1.25 -6.66 -13.91
CA GLU A 95 1.05 -6.90 -15.35
C GLU A 95 -0.44 -6.89 -15.69
N GLY A 96 -0.83 -6.31 -16.83
CA GLY A 96 -2.25 -6.23 -17.21
C GLY A 96 -2.60 -5.00 -18.06
N PRO A 97 -3.89 -4.64 -18.16
CA PRO A 97 -4.34 -3.46 -18.91
C PRO A 97 -3.71 -2.16 -18.42
N ALA A 98 -3.07 -1.43 -19.32
CA ALA A 98 -2.26 -0.26 -19.00
C ALA A 98 -3.08 0.85 -18.32
N ARG A 99 -4.32 1.08 -18.79
CA ARG A 99 -5.23 2.07 -18.19
C ARG A 99 -5.58 1.72 -16.74
N GLY A 100 -5.87 0.45 -16.45
CA GLY A 100 -6.17 -0.01 -15.10
C GLY A 100 -4.99 0.13 -14.15
N ILE A 101 -3.78 -0.21 -14.63
CA ILE A 101 -2.54 -0.05 -13.84
C ILE A 101 -2.33 1.42 -13.46
N LEU A 102 -2.47 2.34 -14.41
CA LEU A 102 -2.29 3.78 -14.18
C LEU A 102 -3.36 4.35 -13.24
N ALA A 103 -4.63 3.96 -13.42
CA ALA A 103 -5.73 4.42 -12.59
C ALA A 103 -5.62 3.96 -11.13
N ALA A 104 -5.04 2.78 -10.86
CA ALA A 104 -4.84 2.27 -9.51
C ALA A 104 -3.57 2.82 -8.82
N GLU A 105 -2.60 3.33 -9.59
CA GLU A 105 -1.24 3.62 -9.13
C GLU A 105 -1.24 4.58 -7.94
N ARG A 106 -1.95 5.71 -8.04
CA ARG A 106 -1.91 6.77 -7.02
C ARG A 106 -2.42 6.26 -5.67
N VAL A 107 -3.56 5.59 -5.68
CA VAL A 107 -4.17 5.03 -4.46
C VAL A 107 -3.27 3.96 -3.85
N ALA A 108 -2.74 3.04 -4.66
CA ALA A 108 -1.82 2.00 -4.18
C ALA A 108 -0.56 2.60 -3.52
N LEU A 109 0.09 3.56 -4.18
CA LEU A 109 1.31 4.19 -3.68
C LEU A 109 1.06 5.08 -2.45
N ASN A 110 -0.09 5.75 -2.38
CA ASN A 110 -0.45 6.57 -1.22
C ASN A 110 -0.58 5.72 0.05
N PHE A 111 -1.23 4.55 -0.02
CA PHE A 111 -1.31 3.64 1.12
C PHE A 111 0.06 3.04 1.48
N LEU A 112 0.75 2.45 0.50
CA LEU A 112 2.07 1.84 0.72
C LEU A 112 3.07 2.83 1.30
N GLY A 113 3.21 4.00 0.69
CA GLY A 113 4.17 5.01 1.11
C GLY A 113 3.88 5.53 2.53
N ARG A 114 2.61 5.78 2.83
CA ARG A 114 2.19 6.25 4.16
C ARG A 114 2.46 5.22 5.25
N LEU A 115 1.97 4.00 5.06
CA LEU A 115 2.08 2.95 6.07
C LEU A 115 3.53 2.49 6.24
N SER A 116 4.27 2.37 5.13
CA SER A 116 5.72 2.10 5.18
C SER A 116 6.49 3.21 5.91
N GLY A 117 6.07 4.48 5.76
CA GLY A 117 6.63 5.59 6.54
C GLY A 117 6.43 5.42 8.05
N VAL A 118 5.22 5.06 8.49
CA VAL A 118 4.91 4.77 9.90
C VAL A 118 5.71 3.57 10.40
N ALA A 119 5.77 2.48 9.63
CA ALA A 119 6.52 1.28 9.98
C ALA A 119 8.02 1.55 10.10
N THR A 120 8.59 2.30 9.14
CA THR A 120 10.00 2.70 9.14
C THR A 120 10.34 3.55 10.36
N GLN A 121 9.52 4.55 10.66
CA GLN A 121 9.76 5.42 11.83
C GLN A 121 9.64 4.65 13.15
N THR A 122 8.71 3.70 13.23
CA THR A 122 8.54 2.83 14.40
C THR A 122 9.74 1.91 14.58
N ALA A 123 10.28 1.33 13.50
CA ALA A 123 11.48 0.50 13.54
C ALA A 123 12.69 1.28 14.09
N LEU A 124 12.85 2.55 13.70
CA LEU A 124 13.91 3.42 14.25
C LEU A 124 13.77 3.64 15.77
N TYR A 125 12.56 3.80 16.29
CA TYR A 125 12.34 3.94 17.73
C TYR A 125 12.56 2.62 18.48
N VAL A 126 12.17 1.49 17.89
CA VAL A 126 12.43 0.17 18.47
C VAL A 126 13.93 -0.08 18.57
N GLU A 127 14.67 0.23 17.50
CA GLU A 127 16.14 0.10 17.46
C GLU A 127 16.81 1.01 18.50
N ALA A 128 16.34 2.25 18.65
CA ALA A 128 16.86 3.18 19.67
C ALA A 128 16.64 2.70 21.11
N CYS A 129 15.69 1.80 21.35
CA CYS A 129 15.43 1.18 22.66
C CYS A 129 16.09 -0.20 22.82
N ALA A 130 16.90 -0.64 21.85
CA ALA A 130 17.60 -1.92 21.93
C ALA A 130 18.48 -2.00 23.20
N GLY A 131 18.48 -3.17 23.84
CA GLY A 131 19.19 -3.39 25.11
C GLY A 131 18.43 -2.93 26.37
N THR A 132 17.23 -2.36 26.23
CA THR A 132 16.37 -1.98 27.37
C THR A 132 15.20 -2.96 27.56
N LYS A 133 14.44 -2.81 28.66
CA LYS A 133 13.14 -3.49 28.86
C LYS A 133 11.94 -2.69 28.31
N ALA A 134 12.20 -1.52 27.70
CA ALA A 134 11.14 -0.65 27.20
C ALA A 134 10.45 -1.26 25.96
N ARG A 135 9.19 -0.91 25.76
CA ARG A 135 8.41 -1.29 24.58
C ARG A 135 7.80 -0.05 23.95
N ILE A 136 7.92 0.07 22.63
CA ILE A 136 7.24 1.09 21.85
C ILE A 136 5.76 0.73 21.74
N VAL A 137 4.88 1.67 22.06
CA VAL A 137 3.42 1.47 22.01
C VAL A 137 2.76 2.61 21.23
N CYS A 138 1.74 2.26 20.45
CA CYS A 138 0.97 3.20 19.66
C CYS A 138 -0.13 3.89 20.50
N THR A 139 -0.61 5.06 20.09
CA THR A 139 -1.65 5.84 20.81
C THR A 139 -2.96 5.93 20.02
N ARG A 140 -3.95 6.71 20.49
CA ARG A 140 -5.15 7.05 19.70
C ARG A 140 -4.96 8.28 18.79
N LYS A 141 -3.76 8.86 18.77
CA LYS A 141 -3.41 10.00 17.92
C LYS A 141 -3.06 9.51 16.51
N THR A 142 -4.05 8.92 15.86
CA THR A 142 -3.97 8.41 14.49
C THR A 142 -4.62 9.38 13.54
N THR A 143 -4.39 9.19 12.25
CA THR A 143 -5.08 9.98 11.23
C THR A 143 -6.54 9.55 11.13
N PRO A 144 -7.48 10.51 10.98
CA PRO A 144 -8.89 10.20 10.77
C PRO A 144 -9.08 9.18 9.64
N GLY A 145 -9.92 8.17 9.87
CA GLY A 145 -10.17 7.09 8.91
C GLY A 145 -9.10 6.00 8.81
N LEU A 146 -7.88 6.24 9.32
CA LEU A 146 -6.75 5.32 9.10
C LEU A 146 -6.29 4.56 10.34
N ARG A 147 -7.02 4.67 11.45
CA ARG A 147 -6.66 4.07 12.74
C ARG A 147 -6.42 2.56 12.67
N ALA A 148 -7.20 1.83 11.85
CA ALA A 148 -7.04 0.39 11.73
C ALA A 148 -5.72 -0.01 11.04
N PHE A 149 -5.22 0.84 10.13
CA PHE A 149 -4.04 0.57 9.31
C PHE A 149 -2.76 1.10 9.94
N GLU A 150 -2.83 2.18 10.72
CA GLU A 150 -1.68 2.77 11.42
C GLU A 150 -1.32 2.04 12.74
N LYS A 151 -1.96 0.90 13.05
CA LYS A 151 -1.93 0.24 14.36
C LYS A 151 -1.17 -1.08 14.38
#